data_AF-A0A377A2V0-F1
#
_entry.id   AF-A0A377A2V0-F1
#
_cell.length_a   1.000
_cell.length_b   1.000
_cell.length_c   1.000
_cell.angle_alpha   90.00
_cell.angle_beta   90.00
_cell.angle_gamma   90.00
#
_symmetry.space_group_name_H-M   'P 1'
#
loop_
_entity.id
_entity.type
_entity.pdbx_description
1 polymer ?
#
loop_
_entity_poly.entity_id
_entity_poly.type
_entity_poly.pdbx_seq_one_letter_code
_entity_poly.pdbx_strand_id
1 'polypeptide(L)'
;MNIQALLSEKVRQAMIAAGAPADCEPQVRQSAKVQFGDYQANGMMAVAKKLGMAPRQLAEQVLTHLDLNGIASKVEIAGPGFINIFLDPAFLAEHVQQALGPIVSVFLRQKNRPLWLTTLRQTWRKRCMSVTCALPLLVTQQCVLWSSSVTK
;
A
#
# COMPACT_ATOMS: atom_id res chain seq x y z
N MET A 1 2.04 0.44 -0.11
CA MET A 1 1.15 1.23 0.77
C MET A 1 0.38 2.22 -0.09
N ASN A 2 -0.89 2.53 0.23
CA ASN A 2 -1.66 3.56 -0.48
C ASN A 2 -1.44 4.94 0.18
N ILE A 3 -0.77 5.85 -0.53
CA ILE A 3 -0.41 7.20 -0.02
C ILE A 3 -1.66 8.01 0.33
N GLN A 4 -2.72 7.92 -0.48
CA GLN A 4 -3.98 8.64 -0.23
C GLN A 4 -4.61 8.22 1.10
N ALA A 5 -4.59 6.93 1.41
CA ALA A 5 -5.14 6.40 2.66
C ALA A 5 -4.32 6.86 3.87
N LEU A 6 -2.98 6.88 3.74
CA LEU A 6 -2.09 7.39 4.79
C LEU A 6 -2.35 8.87 5.07
N LEU A 7 -2.42 9.70 4.03
CA LEU A 7 -2.70 11.12 4.16
C LEU A 7 -4.08 11.35 4.77
N SER A 8 -5.08 10.57 4.35
CA SER A 8 -6.43 10.64 4.92
C SER A 8 -6.41 10.38 6.43
N GLU A 9 -5.69 9.35 6.88
CA GLU A 9 -5.61 9.04 8.30
C GLU A 9 -4.91 10.15 9.10
N LYS A 10 -3.79 10.68 8.60
CA LYS A 10 -3.04 11.77 9.25
C LYS A 10 -3.87 13.05 9.36
N VAL A 11 -4.55 13.43 8.28
CA VAL A 11 -5.43 14.61 8.28
C VAL A 11 -6.61 14.40 9.21
N ARG A 12 -7.23 13.20 9.22
CA ARG A 12 -8.32 12.86 10.15
C ARG A 12 -7.88 13.01 11.61
N GLN A 13 -6.70 12.53 11.97
CA GLN A 13 -6.14 12.67 13.31
C GLN A 13 -5.93 14.14 13.70
N ALA A 14 -5.37 14.94 12.79
CA ALA A 14 -5.18 16.37 13.01
C ALA A 14 -6.51 17.14 13.13
N MET A 15 -7.53 16.75 12.37
CA MET A 15 -8.88 17.31 12.49
C MET A 15 -9.51 16.99 13.84
N ILE A 16 -9.39 15.76 14.33
CA ILE A 16 -9.90 15.37 15.65
C ILE A 16 -9.19 16.16 16.76
N ALA A 17 -7.86 16.34 16.65
CA ALA A 17 -7.09 17.17 17.58
C ALA A 17 -7.55 18.64 17.57
N ALA A 18 -7.95 19.16 16.41
CA ALA A 18 -8.54 20.50 16.25
C ALA A 18 -10.00 20.61 16.73
N GLY A 19 -10.60 19.54 17.27
CA GLY A 19 -11.97 19.53 17.81
C GLY A 19 -13.04 19.08 16.82
N ALA A 20 -12.66 18.49 15.69
CA ALA A 20 -13.62 17.84 14.78
C ALA A 20 -14.20 16.56 15.41
N PRO A 21 -15.44 16.18 15.05
CA PRO A 21 -16.02 14.92 15.49
C PRO A 21 -15.28 13.72 14.89
N ALA A 22 -15.39 12.56 15.54
CA ALA A 22 -14.67 11.35 15.12
C ALA A 22 -15.11 10.79 13.75
N ASP A 23 -16.32 11.14 13.29
CA ASP A 23 -16.88 10.83 11.97
C ASP A 23 -16.40 11.80 10.88
N CYS A 24 -15.37 12.61 11.13
CA CYS A 24 -14.87 13.57 10.16
C CYS A 24 -14.24 12.88 8.95
N GLU A 25 -14.62 13.35 7.75
CA GLU A 25 -14.08 12.85 6.50
C GLU A 25 -13.15 13.90 5.88
N PRO A 26 -11.83 13.64 5.80
CA PRO A 26 -10.86 14.61 5.32
C PRO A 26 -10.95 14.87 3.80
N GLN A 27 -11.63 13.97 3.06
CA GLN A 27 -11.84 14.07 1.61
C GLN A 27 -10.53 14.35 0.85
N VAL A 28 -9.49 13.54 1.13
CA VAL A 28 -8.20 13.63 0.45
C VAL A 28 -8.34 13.06 -0.97
N ARG A 29 -8.02 13.89 -1.96
CA ARG A 29 -8.06 13.52 -3.38
C ARG A 29 -6.77 13.96 -4.07
N GLN A 30 -6.47 13.36 -5.21
CA GLN A 30 -5.39 13.85 -6.06
C GLN A 30 -5.73 15.26 -6.55
N SER A 31 -4.73 16.12 -6.56
CA SER A 31 -4.87 17.51 -7.01
C SER A 31 -5.12 17.56 -8.52
N ALA A 32 -6.03 18.43 -8.94
CA ALA A 32 -6.37 18.58 -10.37
C ALA A 32 -5.30 19.31 -11.18
N LYS A 33 -4.48 20.13 -10.53
CA LYS A 33 -3.39 20.91 -11.12
C LYS A 33 -2.15 20.78 -10.27
N VAL A 34 -0.98 20.76 -10.92
CA VAL A 34 0.33 20.70 -10.27
C VAL A 34 0.57 21.86 -9.29
N GLN A 35 -0.05 23.02 -9.55
CA GLN A 35 0.03 24.19 -8.66
C GLN A 35 -0.58 23.94 -7.27
N PHE A 36 -1.46 22.94 -7.13
CA PHE A 36 -2.08 22.57 -5.85
C PHE A 36 -1.39 21.38 -5.18
N GLY A 37 -0.20 21.00 -5.65
CA GLY A 37 0.54 19.85 -5.16
C GLY A 37 0.05 18.53 -5.72
N ASP A 38 0.32 17.44 -5.01
CA ASP A 38 -0.03 16.08 -5.41
C ASP A 38 -1.40 15.67 -4.87
N TYR A 39 -1.69 16.07 -3.63
CA TYR A 39 -2.93 15.77 -2.93
C TYR A 39 -3.54 17.01 -2.30
N GLN A 40 -4.86 17.02 -2.21
CA GLN A 40 -5.63 18.09 -1.60
C GLN A 40 -6.67 17.52 -0.64
N ALA A 41 -6.75 18.07 0.56
CA ALA A 41 -7.80 17.76 1.53
C ALA A 41 -8.94 18.79 1.41
N ASN A 42 -10.11 18.32 0.98
CA ASN A 42 -11.29 19.16 0.73
C ASN A 42 -12.31 19.14 1.89
N GLY A 43 -12.08 18.32 2.92
CA GLY A 43 -13.04 18.07 4.00
C GLY A 43 -13.21 19.20 5.01
N MET A 44 -12.32 20.21 5.01
CA MET A 44 -12.33 21.29 6.02
C MET A 44 -13.63 22.08 6.03
N MET A 45 -14.22 22.35 4.86
CA MET A 45 -15.45 23.13 4.75
C MET A 45 -16.65 22.44 5.40
N ALA A 46 -16.77 21.12 5.19
CA ALA A 46 -17.87 20.33 5.75
C ALA A 46 -17.78 20.28 7.28
N VAL A 47 -16.58 20.12 7.82
CA VAL A 47 -16.34 20.06 9.26
C VAL A 47 -16.48 21.44 9.92
N ALA A 48 -15.95 22.49 9.31
CA ALA A 48 -16.10 23.85 9.81
C ALA A 48 -17.57 24.29 9.89
N LYS A 49 -18.39 23.88 8.91
CA LYS A 49 -19.84 24.13 8.93
C LYS A 49 -20.53 23.41 10.09
N LYS A 50 -20.13 22.18 10.42
CA LYS A 50 -20.66 21.44 11.59
C LYS A 50 -20.26 22.11 12.91
N LEU A 51 -19.06 22.70 12.97
CA LEU A 51 -18.53 23.36 14.17
C LEU A 51 -18.95 24.85 14.30
N GLY A 52 -19.53 25.44 13.25
CA GLY A 52 -19.92 26.86 13.25
C GLY A 52 -18.74 27.84 13.20
N MET A 53 -17.58 27.42 12.69
CA MET A 53 -16.36 28.24 12.61
C MET A 53 -15.96 28.55 11.16
N ALA A 54 -15.06 29.52 10.97
CA ALA A 54 -14.52 29.81 9.64
C ALA A 54 -13.63 28.65 9.15
N PRO A 55 -13.83 28.14 7.93
CA PRO A 55 -13.08 26.98 7.42
C PRO A 55 -11.58 27.22 7.31
N ARG A 56 -11.17 28.48 7.11
CA ARG A 56 -9.76 28.87 7.10
C ARG A 56 -9.11 28.77 8.49
N GLN A 57 -9.83 29.17 9.53
CA GLN A 57 -9.34 29.04 10.91
C GLN A 57 -9.19 27.58 11.31
N LEU A 58 -10.15 26.72 10.93
CA LEU A 58 -10.04 25.29 11.13
C LEU A 58 -8.81 24.72 10.40
N ALA A 59 -8.57 25.12 9.15
CA ALA A 59 -7.42 24.65 8.39
C ALA A 59 -6.08 25.05 9.05
N GLU A 60 -5.99 26.27 9.60
CA GLU A 60 -4.82 26.73 10.35
C GLU A 60 -4.60 25.90 11.62
N GLN A 61 -5.65 25.61 12.38
CA GLN A 61 -5.58 24.72 13.55
C GLN A 61 -5.15 23.31 13.16
N VAL A 62 -5.74 22.74 12.11
CA VAL A 62 -5.35 21.43 11.58
C VAL A 62 -3.88 21.42 11.18
N LEU A 63 -3.37 22.49 10.56
CA LEU A 63 -1.96 22.60 10.18
C LEU A 63 -1.02 22.53 11.40
N THR A 64 -1.41 23.10 12.54
CA THR A 64 -0.60 23.03 13.78
C THR A 64 -0.51 21.64 14.38
N HIS A 65 -1.52 20.78 14.15
CA HIS A 65 -1.54 19.39 14.62
C HIS A 65 -1.07 18.38 13.57
N LEU A 66 -0.96 18.80 12.31
CA LEU A 66 -0.64 17.93 11.19
C LEU A 66 0.87 17.72 11.09
N ASP A 67 1.34 16.59 11.60
CA ASP A 67 2.72 16.15 11.42
C ASP A 67 2.86 15.25 10.17
N LEU A 68 3.48 15.80 9.13
CA LEU A 68 3.81 15.12 7.88
C LEU A 68 5.33 15.14 7.59
N ASN A 69 6.16 15.27 8.64
CA ASN A 69 7.61 15.25 8.49
C ASN A 69 8.08 13.95 7.81
N GLY A 70 8.90 14.10 6.77
CA GLY A 70 9.41 12.99 5.95
C GLY A 70 8.40 12.41 4.94
N ILE A 71 7.19 12.96 4.84
CA ILE A 71 6.16 12.53 3.88
C ILE A 71 5.87 13.66 2.88
N ALA A 72 5.67 14.87 3.39
CA ALA A 72 5.38 16.05 2.59
C ALA A 72 6.52 17.08 2.75
N SER A 73 7.03 17.61 1.63
CA SER A 73 8.00 18.71 1.66
C SER A 73 7.33 20.05 1.96
N LYS A 74 6.06 20.22 1.58
CA LYS A 74 5.35 21.48 1.74
C LYS A 74 3.86 21.24 1.93
N VAL A 75 3.25 22.03 2.81
CA VAL A 75 1.80 22.06 3.03
C VAL A 75 1.34 23.51 3.02
N GLU A 76 0.32 23.81 2.22
CA GLU A 76 -0.21 25.17 2.06
C GLU A 76 -1.73 25.20 2.19
N ILE A 77 -2.24 26.30 2.75
CA ILE A 77 -3.69 26.55 2.82
C ILE A 77 -4.09 27.42 1.64
N ALA A 78 -5.03 26.95 0.83
CA ALA A 78 -5.55 27.67 -0.32
C ALA A 78 -7.04 28.05 -0.15
N GLY A 79 -7.37 29.27 -0.59
CA GLY A 79 -8.75 29.77 -0.67
C GLY A 79 -9.50 29.72 0.67
N PRO A 80 -10.69 29.07 0.74
CA PRO A 80 -11.52 29.04 1.94
C PRO A 80 -11.04 28.05 3.01
N GLY A 81 -10.03 27.22 2.75
CA GLY A 81 -9.57 26.19 3.70
C GLY A 81 -9.18 24.87 3.06
N PHE A 82 -8.76 24.88 1.79
CA PHE A 82 -8.17 23.70 1.16
C PHE A 82 -6.75 23.51 1.68
N ILE A 83 -6.38 22.27 2.00
CA ILE A 83 -5.00 21.94 2.38
C ILE A 83 -4.34 21.25 1.20
N ASN A 84 -3.40 21.93 0.58
CA ASN A 84 -2.59 21.43 -0.54
C ASN A 84 -1.33 20.77 0.02
N ILE A 85 -1.05 19.55 -0.41
CA ILE A 85 0.06 18.73 0.09
C ILE A 85 1.00 18.42 -1.07
N PHE A 86 2.26 18.81 -0.91
CA PHE A 86 3.35 18.50 -1.84
C PHE A 86 4.21 17.39 -1.22
N LEU A 87 4.28 16.25 -1.90
CA LEU A 87 5.02 15.09 -1.40
C LEU A 87 6.52 15.31 -1.49
N ASP A 88 7.23 14.65 -0.58
CA ASP A 88 8.69 14.66 -0.63
C ASP A 88 9.20 13.71 -1.74
N PRO A 89 10.06 14.20 -2.66
CA PRO A 89 10.64 13.34 -3.70
C PRO A 89 11.44 12.17 -3.11
N ALA A 90 12.08 12.33 -1.94
CA ALA A 90 12.81 11.26 -1.27
C ALA A 90 11.86 10.16 -0.77
N PHE A 91 10.74 10.57 -0.16
CA PHE A 91 9.68 9.65 0.27
C PHE A 91 9.11 8.85 -0.91
N LEU A 92 8.82 9.54 -2.01
CA LEU A 92 8.35 8.91 -3.25
C LEU A 92 9.37 7.92 -3.82
N ALA A 93 10.64 8.30 -3.87
CA ALA A 93 11.72 7.45 -4.38
C ALA A 93 11.85 6.15 -3.55
N GLU A 94 11.83 6.25 -2.23
CA GLU A 94 11.89 5.10 -1.33
C GLU A 94 10.69 4.16 -1.56
N HIS A 95 9.48 4.72 -1.66
CA HIS A 95 8.26 3.93 -1.86
C HIS A 95 8.25 3.21 -3.21
N VAL A 96 8.73 3.86 -4.26
CA VAL A 96 8.87 3.24 -5.59
C VAL A 96 9.88 2.09 -5.54
N GLN A 97 11.02 2.28 -4.88
CA GLN A 97 12.03 1.22 -4.72
C GLN A 97 11.48 0.01 -3.95
N GLN A 98 10.75 0.25 -2.86
CA GLN A 98 10.10 -0.81 -2.09
C GLN A 98 9.05 -1.57 -2.91
N ALA A 99 8.28 -0.87 -3.75
CA ALA A 99 7.28 -1.49 -4.63
C ALA A 99 7.92 -2.32 -5.76
N LEU A 100 9.06 -1.88 -6.30
CA LEU A 100 9.76 -2.56 -7.40
C LEU A 100 10.66 -3.71 -6.95
N GLY A 101 11.21 -3.66 -5.73
CA GLY A 101 12.07 -4.70 -5.17
C GLY A 101 11.57 -6.14 -5.37
N PRO A 102 10.32 -6.48 -5.00
CA PRO A 102 9.78 -7.82 -5.20
C PRO A 102 9.61 -8.17 -6.69
N ILE A 103 9.23 -7.23 -7.55
CA ILE A 103 8.99 -7.46 -8.98
C ILE A 103 10.30 -7.80 -9.69
N VAL A 104 11.38 -7.07 -9.41
CA VAL A 104 12.71 -7.33 -9.98
C VAL A 104 13.22 -8.71 -9.54
N SER A 105 13.03 -9.07 -8.27
CA SER A 105 13.45 -10.38 -7.76
C SER A 105 12.70 -11.55 -8.42
N VAL A 106 11.40 -11.41 -8.67
CA VAL A 106 10.57 -12.42 -9.36
C VAL A 106 10.97 -12.54 -10.82
N PHE A 107 11.20 -11.40 -11.50
CA PHE A 107 11.61 -11.39 -12.90
C PHE A 107 12.97 -12.05 -13.11
N LEU A 108 13.96 -11.75 -12.27
CA LEU A 108 15.29 -12.38 -12.33
C LEU A 108 15.21 -13.88 -12.02
N ARG A 109 14.34 -14.30 -11.10
CA ARG A 109 14.12 -15.72 -10.78
C ARG A 109 13.50 -16.53 -11.92
N GLN A 110 12.69 -15.91 -12.77
CA GLN A 110 12.14 -16.58 -13.96
C GLN A 110 13.19 -16.73 -15.07
N LYS A 111 14.02 -15.71 -15.29
CA LYS A 111 15.08 -15.74 -16.31
C LYS A 111 16.15 -16.80 -16.03
N ASN A 112 16.37 -17.13 -14.75
CA ASN A 112 17.33 -18.13 -14.31
C ASN A 112 16.73 -19.53 -14.07
N ARG A 113 15.54 -19.84 -14.60
CA ARG A 113 15.03 -21.22 -14.59
C ARG A 113 15.74 -22.06 -15.66
N PRO A 114 16.45 -23.13 -15.28
CA PRO A 114 16.99 -24.07 -16.25
C PRO A 114 15.85 -24.78 -17.01
N LEU A 115 15.95 -24.84 -18.35
CA LEU A 115 14.94 -25.50 -19.20
C LEU A 115 14.67 -26.97 -18.83
N TRP A 116 15.63 -27.66 -18.20
CA TRP A 116 15.51 -29.07 -17.82
C TRP A 116 14.52 -29.32 -16.66
N LEU A 117 14.25 -28.33 -15.80
CA LEU A 117 13.28 -28.43 -14.71
C LEU A 117 11.83 -28.46 -15.22
N THR A 118 11.56 -27.84 -16.37
CA THR A 118 10.26 -27.92 -17.06
C THR A 118 10.02 -29.31 -17.67
N THR A 119 11.07 -29.97 -18.15
CA THR A 119 10.98 -31.30 -18.77
C THR A 119 10.78 -32.41 -17.73
N LEU A 120 11.45 -32.33 -16.58
CA LEU A 120 11.31 -33.30 -15.48
C LEU A 120 9.91 -33.30 -14.85
N ARG A 121 9.24 -32.14 -14.77
CA ARG A 121 7.86 -32.07 -14.24
C ARG A 121 6.82 -32.69 -15.18
N GLN A 122 7.07 -32.66 -16.50
CA GLN A 122 6.20 -33.31 -17.48
C GLN A 122 6.41 -34.83 -17.56
N THR A 123 7.63 -35.32 -17.37
CA THR A 123 7.90 -36.77 -17.33
C THR A 123 7.41 -37.41 -16.02
N TRP A 124 7.49 -36.71 -14.88
CA TRP A 124 6.93 -37.21 -13.62
C TRP A 124 5.39 -37.24 -13.59
N ARG A 125 4.71 -36.26 -14.21
CA ARG A 125 3.24 -36.27 -14.31
C ARG A 125 2.72 -37.41 -15.20
N LYS A 126 3.48 -37.81 -16.23
CA LYS A 126 3.17 -39.00 -17.05
C LYS A 126 3.50 -40.32 -16.35
N ARG A 127 4.46 -40.34 -15.41
CA ARG A 127 4.84 -41.58 -14.69
C ARG A 127 3.98 -41.88 -13.46
N CYS A 128 3.44 -40.86 -12.77
CA CYS A 128 2.50 -41.07 -11.67
C CYS A 128 1.09 -41.47 -12.13
N MET A 129 0.65 -41.08 -13.32
CA MET A 129 -0.69 -41.44 -13.82
C MET A 129 -0.81 -42.89 -14.29
N SER A 130 0.30 -43.63 -14.36
CA SER A 130 0.32 -45.05 -14.71
C SER A 130 0.35 -46.00 -13.50
N VAL A 131 0.38 -45.49 -12.26
CA VAL A 131 0.41 -46.31 -11.03
C VAL A 131 -0.87 -46.10 -10.20
N THR A 132 -2.01 -45.98 -10.87
CA THR A 132 -3.34 -46.09 -10.27
C THR A 132 -4.10 -47.19 -10.99
N CYS A 133 -3.73 -48.43 -10.74
CA CYS A 133 -4.64 -49.56 -10.82
C CYS A 133 -4.06 -50.71 -9.98
N ALA A 134 -4.88 -51.24 -9.07
CA ALA A 134 -4.68 -52.40 -8.21
C ALA A 134 -3.86 -52.22 -6.91
N LEU A 135 -4.50 -51.68 -5.86
CA LEU A 135 -4.95 -52.44 -4.67
C LEU A 135 -5.39 -51.46 -3.56
N PRO A 136 -6.52 -51.69 -2.86
CA PRO A 136 -6.90 -50.91 -1.69
C PRO A 136 -6.22 -51.46 -0.43
N LEU A 137 -5.95 -50.56 0.52
CA LEU A 137 -5.42 -50.77 1.89
C LEU A 137 -3.89 -50.90 1.99
N LEU A 138 -3.32 -50.10 2.92
CA LEU A 138 -1.90 -50.01 3.31
C LEU A 138 -0.96 -49.13 2.47
N VAL A 139 -1.29 -47.85 2.22
CA VAL A 139 -0.24 -46.84 1.92
C VAL A 139 -0.56 -45.50 2.60
N THR A 140 -0.54 -45.47 3.93
CA THR A 140 -0.50 -44.22 4.70
C THR A 140 0.86 -43.95 5.36
N GLN A 141 1.89 -44.75 5.08
CA GLN A 141 3.16 -44.66 5.83
C GLN A 141 4.43 -44.46 5.01
N GLN A 142 4.35 -44.17 3.71
CA GLN A 142 5.54 -43.97 2.87
C GLN A 142 5.58 -42.65 2.11
N CYS A 143 4.76 -41.67 2.50
CA CYS A 143 4.84 -40.31 1.97
C CYS A 143 5.76 -39.39 2.80
N VAL A 144 6.27 -39.83 3.96
CA VAL A 144 7.06 -39.01 4.89
C VAL A 144 8.58 -39.17 4.69
N LEU A 145 9.05 -40.24 4.04
CA LEU A 145 10.50 -40.55 3.97
C LEU A 145 11.24 -40.03 2.73
N TRP A 146 10.55 -39.35 1.80
CA TRP A 146 11.19 -38.75 0.61
C TRP A 146 11.22 -37.22 0.64
N SER A 147 11.21 -36.62 1.84
CA SER A 147 11.49 -35.18 2.00
C SER A 147 12.93 -34.90 2.46
N SER A 148 13.70 -35.93 2.82
CA SER A 148 15.02 -35.77 3.45
C SER A 148 16.21 -35.86 2.50
N SER A 149 16.00 -36.12 1.20
CA SER A 149 17.10 -36.32 0.24
C SER A 149 17.32 -35.14 -0.71
N VAL A 150 16.65 -34.00 -0.52
CA VAL A 150 16.76 -32.79 -1.37
C VAL A 150 17.54 -31.67 -0.66
N THR A 151 18.53 -32.03 0.16
CA THR A 151 19.56 -31.09 0.65
C THR A 151 20.87 -31.84 0.87
N LYS A 152 21.53 -32.20 -0.23
CA LYS A 152 22.99 -32.25 -0.35
C LYS A 152 23.37 -31.81 -1.75
#